data_AF-A0A1L9PNP4-F1
#
_entry.id   AF-A0A1L9PNP4-F1
#
_cell.length_a   1.000
_cell.length_b   1.000
_cell.length_c   1.000
_cell.angle_alpha   90.00
_cell.angle_beta   90.00
_cell.angle_gamma   90.00
#
_symmetry.space_group_name_H-M   'P 1'
#
loop_
_entity.id
_entity.type
_entity.pdbx_description
1 polymer ?
#
loop_
_entity_poly.entity_id
_entity_poly.type
_entity_poly.pdbx_seq_one_letter_code
_entity_poly.pdbx_strand_id
1 'polypeptide(L)'
;MAMIVGIIAKYDTETLHPRLAVLDSATLSHVTKGDTISIAVPEGPFLRGLGRLCDEDSDGMLTFGTSANLTGQGQQFRIEDIDPRVIDAVDLVVDYGLQKWHAYRRGGVNFDAENMKVLRKGAGYEVFRDRMLRWFPHLLAEAGVSIEEDPDYKTSEPGMPAT
;
A
#
# COMPACT_ATOMS: atom_id res chain seq x y z
N MET A 1 -2.60 3.04 -14.38
CA MET A 1 -2.76 2.75 -12.94
C MET A 1 -2.06 1.46 -12.60
N ALA A 2 -0.92 1.56 -11.93
CA ALA A 2 -0.29 0.41 -11.31
C ALA A 2 -0.90 0.12 -9.93
N MET A 3 -0.47 -1.00 -9.40
CA MET A 3 -0.70 -1.51 -8.05
C MET A 3 -0.21 -0.52 -6.99
N ILE A 4 -0.84 -0.50 -5.81
CA ILE A 4 -0.30 0.18 -4.64
C ILE A 4 0.65 -0.78 -3.91
N VAL A 5 1.87 -0.32 -3.66
CA VAL A 5 2.84 -1.01 -2.79
C VAL A 5 3.08 -0.15 -1.56
N GLY A 6 2.87 -0.72 -0.38
CA GLY A 6 3.29 -0.13 0.90
C GLY A 6 4.74 -0.47 1.16
N ILE A 7 5.61 0.55 1.17
CA ILE A 7 7.01 0.42 1.56
C ILE A 7 7.10 0.76 3.04
N ILE A 8 7.53 -0.21 3.83
CA ILE A 8 7.68 -0.10 5.28
C ILE A 8 9.16 0.05 5.56
N ALA A 9 9.52 1.14 6.23
CA ALA A 9 10.89 1.45 6.58
C ALA A 9 10.94 2.15 7.93
N LYS A 10 12.14 2.26 8.49
CA LYS A 10 12.34 3.06 9.69
C LYS A 10 12.15 4.55 9.40
N TYR A 11 11.66 5.27 10.40
CA TYR A 11 11.70 6.73 10.42
C TYR A 11 12.57 7.20 11.59
N ASP A 12 13.11 8.41 11.48
CA ASP A 12 13.87 9.02 12.56
C ASP A 12 12.91 9.40 13.70
N THR A 13 12.99 8.69 14.82
CA THR A 13 12.15 8.89 16.00
C THR A 13 12.66 10.02 16.91
N GLU A 14 13.88 10.49 16.71
CA GLU A 14 14.50 11.55 17.51
C GLU A 14 14.33 12.92 16.85
N THR A 15 14.62 13.00 15.55
CA THR A 15 14.55 14.22 14.74
C THR A 15 13.48 14.07 13.67
N LEU A 16 12.24 13.81 14.09
CA LEU A 16 11.07 13.60 13.22
C LEU A 16 11.11 14.50 11.98
N HIS A 17 10.85 13.92 10.81
CA HIS A 17 10.66 14.68 9.58
C HIS A 17 9.61 15.80 9.82
N PRO A 18 9.78 17.02 9.28
CA PRO A 18 8.87 18.14 9.57
C PRO A 18 7.38 17.79 9.41
N ARG A 19 7.02 17.02 8.38
CA ARG A 19 5.63 16.55 8.17
C ARG A 19 5.11 15.54 9.21
N LEU A 20 5.98 14.80 9.88
CA LEU A 20 5.60 13.93 11.00
C LEU A 20 5.57 14.70 12.32
N ALA A 21 6.46 15.70 12.48
CA ALA A 21 6.57 16.49 13.69
C ALA A 21 5.33 17.36 13.99
N VAL A 22 4.52 17.67 12.97
CA VAL A 22 3.26 18.40 13.13
C VAL A 22 2.11 17.54 13.67
N LEU A 23 2.24 16.22 13.64
CA LEU A 23 1.22 15.31 14.13
C LEU A 23 1.19 15.31 15.64
N ASP A 24 -0.01 15.28 16.23
CA ASP A 24 -0.13 14.98 17.65
C ASP A 24 0.30 13.53 17.96
N SER A 25 0.61 13.25 19.22
CA SER A 25 1.12 11.94 19.64
C SER A 25 0.15 10.79 19.38
N ALA A 26 -1.16 11.04 19.47
CA ALA A 26 -2.16 10.00 19.21
C ALA A 26 -2.20 9.66 17.72
N THR A 27 -2.24 10.68 16.85
CA THR A 27 -2.18 10.51 15.40
C THR A 27 -0.89 9.80 14.99
N LEU A 28 0.27 10.24 15.50
CA LEU A 28 1.56 9.59 15.21
C LEU A 28 1.56 8.11 15.62
N SER A 29 1.00 7.78 16.79
CA SER A 29 0.92 6.40 17.26
C SER A 29 -0.01 5.51 16.43
N HIS A 30 -1.02 6.09 15.77
CA HIS A 30 -1.95 5.36 14.90
C HIS A 30 -1.39 5.12 13.49
N VAL A 31 -0.42 5.91 13.05
CA VAL A 31 0.14 5.84 11.69
C VAL A 31 1.53 5.20 11.65
N THR A 32 2.11 4.86 12.81
CA THR A 32 3.41 4.20 12.94
C THR A 32 3.30 2.87 13.69
N LYS A 33 4.33 2.03 13.58
CA LYS A 33 4.48 0.81 14.39
C LYS A 33 5.91 0.70 14.89
N GLY A 34 6.11 1.00 16.17
CA GLY A 34 7.46 1.13 16.73
C GLY A 34 8.22 2.25 16.04
N ASP A 35 9.40 1.93 15.51
CA ASP A 35 10.25 2.85 14.73
C ASP A 35 9.95 2.80 13.22
N THR A 36 8.85 2.16 12.79
CA THR A 36 8.53 2.01 11.36
C THR A 36 7.27 2.76 10.94
N ILE A 37 7.27 3.20 9.67
CA ILE A 37 6.12 3.77 8.97
C ILE A 37 5.94 3.09 7.62
N SER A 38 4.68 2.97 7.17
CA SER A 38 4.32 2.43 5.86
C SER A 38 3.93 3.57 4.92
N ILE A 39 4.71 3.79 3.87
CA ILE A 39 4.37 4.75 2.82
C ILE A 39 3.79 3.99 1.62
N ALA A 40 2.54 4.28 1.31
CA ALA A 40 1.94 3.80 0.08
C ALA A 40 2.57 4.53 -1.11
N VAL A 41 3.04 3.77 -2.10
CA VAL A 41 3.47 4.28 -3.40
C VAL A 41 2.35 3.99 -4.39
N PRO A 42 1.37 4.89 -4.53
CA PRO A 42 0.28 4.69 -5.46
C PRO A 42 0.63 5.13 -6.88
N GLU A 43 0.03 4.46 -7.86
CA GLU A 43 0.04 4.93 -9.23
C GLU A 43 -1.38 5.22 -9.73
N GLY A 44 -1.68 6.50 -9.93
CA GLY A 44 -2.92 6.93 -10.58
C GLY A 44 -3.07 8.45 -10.60
N PRO A 45 -3.90 9.00 -11.51
CA PRO A 45 -4.12 10.44 -11.62
C PRO A 45 -4.74 11.03 -10.36
N PHE A 46 -5.66 10.30 -9.70
CA PHE A 46 -6.28 10.73 -8.44
C PHE A 46 -5.24 10.89 -7.33
N LEU A 47 -4.50 9.82 -7.00
CA LEU A 47 -3.52 9.87 -5.90
C LEU A 47 -2.32 10.76 -6.21
N ARG A 48 -1.96 10.96 -7.49
CA ARG A 48 -0.99 11.99 -7.89
C ARG A 48 -1.52 13.40 -7.66
N GLY A 49 -2.78 13.64 -8.00
CA GLY A 49 -3.45 14.91 -7.74
C GLY A 49 -3.54 15.22 -6.25
N LEU A 50 -3.94 14.23 -5.45
CA LEU A 50 -4.01 14.32 -4.00
C LEU A 50 -2.63 14.59 -3.38
N GLY A 51 -1.61 13.84 -3.79
CA GLY A 51 -0.22 14.06 -3.34
C GLY A 51 0.28 15.47 -3.66
N ARG A 52 0.00 15.98 -4.86
CA ARG A 52 0.33 17.37 -5.23
C ARG A 52 -0.36 18.39 -4.32
N LEU A 53 -1.64 18.20 -4.01
CA LEU A 53 -2.36 19.09 -3.09
C LEU A 53 -1.76 19.06 -1.68
N CYS A 54 -1.39 17.88 -1.19
CA CYS A 54 -0.68 17.73 0.09
C CYS A 54 0.69 18.41 0.09
N ASP A 55 1.41 18.39 -1.05
CA ASP A 55 2.70 19.07 -1.20
C ASP A 55 2.59 20.60 -1.32
N GLU A 56 1.50 21.10 -1.91
CA GLU A 56 1.19 22.53 -2.06
C GLU A 56 0.65 23.16 -0.77
N ASP A 57 0.14 22.34 0.15
CA ASP A 57 -0.32 22.76 1.46
C ASP A 57 0.85 23.30 2.31
N SER A 58 0.69 24.51 2.87
CA SER A 58 1.75 25.19 3.60
C SER A 58 2.13 24.50 4.91
N ASP A 59 1.20 23.74 5.49
CA ASP A 59 1.40 23.01 6.75
C ASP A 59 1.96 21.60 6.49
N GLY A 60 2.14 21.23 5.22
CA GLY A 60 2.72 19.96 4.80
C GLY A 60 1.80 18.78 5.06
N MET A 61 0.49 18.95 4.77
CA MET A 61 -0.55 17.94 4.99
C MET A 61 -0.12 16.52 4.58
N LEU A 62 -0.45 15.55 5.44
CA LEU A 62 -0.28 14.13 5.15
C LEU A 62 -1.65 13.45 5.04
N THR A 63 -1.76 12.51 4.11
CA THR A 63 -2.94 11.65 4.00
C THR A 63 -2.61 10.26 4.53
N PHE A 64 -3.39 9.81 5.50
CA PHE A 64 -3.35 8.44 6.01
C PHE A 64 -4.62 7.72 5.60
N GLY A 65 -4.51 6.44 5.28
CA GLY A 65 -5.65 5.66 4.83
C GLY A 65 -5.52 4.19 5.17
N THR A 66 -6.60 3.62 5.66
CA THR A 66 -6.82 2.18 5.72
C THR A 66 -7.78 1.76 4.60
N SER A 67 -8.07 0.47 4.50
CA SER A 67 -9.17 0.01 3.66
C SER A 67 -10.49 0.67 4.10
N ALA A 68 -11.33 1.05 3.14
CA ALA A 68 -12.64 1.67 3.39
C ALA A 68 -13.67 0.57 3.73
N ASN A 69 -13.55 -0.01 4.91
CA ASN A 69 -14.36 -1.12 5.39
C ASN A 69 -14.49 -1.11 6.91
N LEU A 70 -15.45 -1.86 7.43
CA LEU A 70 -15.42 -2.23 8.84
C LEU A 70 -14.26 -3.18 9.12
N THR A 71 -13.65 -3.02 10.30
CA THR A 71 -12.53 -3.84 10.74
C THR A 71 -12.81 -5.33 10.55
N GLY A 72 -11.87 -6.03 9.88
CA GLY A 72 -11.94 -7.47 9.65
C GLY A 72 -12.79 -7.92 8.46
N GLN A 73 -13.48 -7.02 7.75
CA GLN A 73 -14.35 -7.38 6.61
C GLN A 73 -13.62 -7.49 5.26
N GLY A 74 -12.29 -7.34 5.25
CA GLY A 74 -11.49 -7.37 4.02
C GLY A 74 -11.70 -6.15 3.11
N GLN A 75 -10.88 -6.08 2.05
CA GLN A 75 -10.89 -4.97 1.10
C GLN A 75 -12.20 -4.94 0.30
N GLN A 76 -12.79 -3.74 0.18
CA GLN A 76 -13.91 -3.48 -0.74
C GLN A 76 -13.37 -2.90 -2.06
N PHE A 77 -14.06 -3.19 -3.16
CA PHE A 77 -13.59 -2.87 -4.52
C PHE A 77 -14.48 -1.92 -5.31
N ARG A 78 -15.66 -1.57 -4.77
CA ARG A 78 -16.58 -0.56 -5.30
C ARG A 78 -17.46 -0.08 -4.14
N ILE A 79 -18.14 1.04 -4.33
CA ILE A 79 -18.91 1.68 -3.24
C ILE A 79 -20.08 0.80 -2.79
N GLU A 80 -20.72 0.10 -3.70
CA GLU A 80 -21.89 -0.74 -3.40
C GLU A 80 -21.57 -1.91 -2.46
N ASP A 81 -20.28 -2.25 -2.32
CA ASP A 81 -19.82 -3.30 -1.40
C ASP A 81 -19.40 -2.73 -0.03
N ILE A 82 -19.33 -1.41 0.14
CA ILE A 82 -18.96 -0.76 1.41
C ILE A 82 -20.17 -0.73 2.34
N ASP A 83 -19.96 -1.07 3.62
CA ASP A 83 -21.01 -1.00 4.64
C ASP A 83 -21.54 0.44 4.75
N PRO A 84 -22.87 0.67 4.68
CA PRO A 84 -23.46 2.00 4.73
C PRO A 84 -22.99 2.83 5.94
N ARG A 85 -22.71 2.20 7.09
CA ARG A 85 -22.21 2.90 8.29
C ARG A 85 -20.85 3.56 8.07
N VAL A 86 -20.04 3.04 7.16
CA VAL A 86 -18.75 3.65 6.79
C VAL A 86 -19.00 4.84 5.87
N ILE A 87 -19.92 4.71 4.90
CA ILE A 87 -20.31 5.78 3.98
C ILE A 87 -20.95 6.96 4.73
N ASP A 88 -21.84 6.66 5.68
CA ASP A 88 -22.54 7.68 6.47
C ASP A 88 -21.62 8.41 7.46
N ALA A 89 -20.41 7.90 7.71
CA ALA A 89 -19.46 8.43 8.67
C ALA A 89 -18.35 9.30 8.03
N VAL A 90 -18.40 9.55 6.72
CA VAL A 90 -17.35 10.32 6.02
C VAL A 90 -17.90 11.59 5.38
N ASP A 91 -17.06 12.62 5.32
CA ASP A 91 -17.42 13.91 4.69
C ASP A 91 -17.41 13.85 3.15
N LEU A 92 -16.63 12.92 2.57
CA LEU A 92 -16.44 12.82 1.13
C LEU A 92 -16.35 11.35 0.69
N VAL A 93 -17.11 11.03 -0.36
CA VAL A 93 -17.02 9.77 -1.09
C VAL A 93 -16.60 10.06 -2.52
N VAL A 94 -15.59 9.34 -3.00
CA VAL A 94 -15.06 9.49 -4.37
C VAL A 94 -15.29 8.19 -5.13
N ASP A 95 -16.25 8.22 -6.07
CA ASP A 95 -16.63 7.05 -6.87
C ASP A 95 -15.93 7.02 -8.23
N TYR A 96 -15.10 6.01 -8.45
CA TYR A 96 -14.49 5.69 -9.74
C TYR A 96 -14.98 4.33 -10.29
N GLY A 97 -16.05 3.78 -9.72
CA GLY A 97 -16.57 2.47 -10.03
C GLY A 97 -15.67 1.33 -9.54
N LEU A 98 -15.72 0.20 -10.26
CA LEU A 98 -15.01 -1.02 -9.89
C LEU A 98 -13.49 -0.86 -9.97
N GLN A 99 -12.82 -1.14 -8.86
CA GLN A 99 -11.37 -1.07 -8.75
C GLN A 99 -10.70 -2.10 -9.69
N LYS A 100 -9.72 -1.63 -10.47
CA LYS A 100 -9.07 -2.40 -11.54
C LYS A 100 -8.53 -3.78 -11.12
N TRP A 101 -7.99 -3.88 -9.91
CA TRP A 101 -7.33 -5.05 -9.35
C TRP A 101 -8.28 -5.95 -8.51
N HIS A 102 -9.60 -5.73 -8.57
CA HIS A 102 -10.59 -6.51 -7.82
C HIS A 102 -10.50 -8.02 -8.05
N ALA A 103 -10.05 -8.46 -9.24
CA ALA A 103 -9.90 -9.88 -9.58
C ALA A 103 -8.93 -10.62 -8.63
N TYR A 104 -7.99 -9.91 -8.00
CA TYR A 104 -7.09 -10.50 -7.01
C TYR A 104 -7.75 -10.72 -5.65
N ARG A 105 -8.86 -10.02 -5.36
CA ARG A 105 -9.54 -10.04 -4.05
C ARG A 105 -8.61 -9.79 -2.86
N ARG A 106 -7.55 -9.01 -3.07
CA ARG A 106 -6.49 -8.71 -2.11
C ARG A 106 -6.22 -7.20 -2.06
N GLY A 107 -5.71 -6.72 -0.93
CA GLY A 107 -5.15 -5.36 -0.80
C GLY A 107 -3.77 -5.23 -1.47
N GLY A 108 -3.11 -4.09 -1.27
CA GLY A 108 -1.76 -3.85 -1.81
C GLY A 108 -0.67 -4.72 -1.18
N VAL A 109 0.47 -4.84 -1.89
CA VAL A 109 1.68 -5.50 -1.38
C VAL A 109 2.24 -4.67 -0.23
N ASN A 110 2.64 -5.29 0.88
CA ASN A 110 3.42 -4.64 1.93
C ASN A 110 4.83 -5.22 1.94
N PHE A 111 5.81 -4.35 1.78
CA PHE A 111 7.21 -4.71 1.68
C PHE A 111 8.01 -3.99 2.76
N ASP A 112 8.67 -4.75 3.60
CA ASP A 112 9.64 -4.29 4.59
C ASP A 112 10.98 -4.07 3.88
N ALA A 113 11.34 -2.81 3.68
CA ALA A 113 12.55 -2.41 2.99
C ALA A 113 13.80 -2.60 3.84
N GLU A 114 13.69 -2.58 5.17
CA GLU A 114 14.83 -2.79 6.08
C GLU A 114 15.33 -4.23 5.99
N ASN A 115 14.40 -5.17 5.96
CA ASN A 115 14.69 -6.60 5.96
C ASN A 115 14.53 -7.25 4.59
N MET A 116 14.26 -6.44 3.55
CA MET A 116 13.98 -6.87 2.18
C MET A 116 12.92 -7.97 2.10
N LYS A 117 11.88 -7.88 2.95
CA LYS A 117 10.91 -8.94 3.19
C LYS A 117 9.50 -8.54 2.74
N VAL A 118 8.84 -9.44 2.03
CA VAL A 118 7.40 -9.28 1.72
C VAL A 118 6.59 -9.66 2.95
N LEU A 119 5.91 -8.70 3.56
CA LEU A 119 5.03 -8.93 4.70
C LEU A 119 3.62 -9.33 4.28
N ARG A 120 3.18 -8.89 3.10
CA ARG A 120 1.89 -9.28 2.51
C ARG A 120 2.00 -9.38 1.00
N LYS A 121 1.68 -10.57 0.46
CA LYS A 121 1.48 -10.80 -0.97
C LYS A 121 0.11 -10.19 -1.36
N GLY A 122 0.15 -9.00 -1.96
CA GLY A 122 -1.04 -8.25 -2.36
C GLY A 122 -1.51 -8.54 -3.78
N ALA A 123 -2.44 -7.73 -4.27
CA ALA A 123 -2.84 -7.74 -5.67
C ALA A 123 -1.64 -7.45 -6.57
N GLY A 124 -1.48 -8.21 -7.65
CA GLY A 124 -0.37 -8.06 -8.61
C GLY A 124 1.02 -8.38 -8.05
N TYR A 125 1.12 -9.08 -6.91
CA TYR A 125 2.39 -9.42 -6.27
C TYR A 125 3.40 -10.08 -7.22
N GLU A 126 2.95 -10.88 -8.17
CA GLU A 126 3.78 -11.50 -9.20
C GLU A 126 4.55 -10.48 -10.05
N VAL A 127 3.93 -9.33 -10.34
CA VAL A 127 4.58 -8.21 -11.05
C VAL A 127 5.60 -7.52 -10.15
N PHE A 128 5.27 -7.32 -8.87
CA PHE A 128 6.22 -6.77 -7.90
C PHE A 128 7.44 -7.68 -7.77
N ARG A 129 7.22 -8.99 -7.63
CA ARG A 129 8.27 -10.00 -7.53
C ARG A 129 9.18 -10.02 -8.76
N ASP A 130 8.62 -10.06 -9.97
CA ASP A 130 9.41 -10.02 -11.21
C ASP A 130 10.33 -8.78 -11.24
N ARG A 131 9.81 -7.60 -10.90
CA ARG A 131 10.59 -6.36 -10.84
C ARG A 131 11.70 -6.41 -9.79
N MET A 132 11.42 -6.92 -8.59
CA MET A 132 12.42 -7.06 -7.53
C MET A 132 13.56 -7.99 -7.94
N LEU A 133 13.24 -9.15 -8.50
CA LEU A 133 14.23 -10.12 -8.96
C LEU A 133 15.04 -9.62 -10.17
N ARG A 134 14.41 -8.85 -11.06
CA ARG A 134 15.06 -8.34 -12.27
C ARG A 134 15.94 -7.13 -12.02
N TRP A 135 15.49 -6.17 -11.21
CA TRP A 135 16.15 -4.87 -11.08
C TRP A 135 16.90 -4.68 -9.76
N PHE A 136 16.50 -5.40 -8.70
CA PHE A 136 17.10 -5.29 -7.38
C PHE A 136 17.67 -6.62 -6.83
N PRO A 137 18.26 -7.52 -7.66
CA PRO A 137 18.75 -8.81 -7.16
C PRO A 137 19.90 -8.67 -6.18
N HIS A 138 20.70 -7.61 -6.29
CA HIS A 138 21.82 -7.32 -5.39
C HIS A 138 21.34 -7.01 -3.97
N LEU A 139 20.27 -6.22 -3.81
CA LEU A 139 19.70 -5.91 -2.49
C LEU A 139 19.16 -7.17 -1.80
N LEU A 140 18.56 -8.09 -2.56
CA LEU A 140 18.09 -9.38 -2.02
C LEU A 140 19.26 -10.26 -1.58
N ALA A 141 20.32 -10.31 -2.38
CA ALA A 141 21.52 -11.07 -2.08
C ALA A 141 22.24 -10.52 -0.84
N GLU A 142 22.37 -9.20 -0.72
CA GLU A 142 22.98 -8.52 0.44
C GLU A 142 22.20 -8.79 1.72
N ALA A 143 20.87 -8.77 1.67
CA ALA A 143 20.03 -9.13 2.82
C ALA A 143 19.98 -10.65 3.08
N GLY A 144 20.53 -11.49 2.20
CA GLY A 144 20.49 -12.94 2.32
C GLY A 144 19.08 -13.53 2.23
N VAL A 145 18.16 -12.85 1.52
CA VAL A 145 16.75 -13.24 1.41
C VAL A 145 16.38 -13.62 -0.01
N SER A 146 15.30 -14.40 -0.14
CA SER A 146 14.65 -14.66 -1.43
C SER A 146 13.19 -14.22 -1.38
N ILE A 147 12.65 -13.90 -2.56
CA ILE A 147 11.23 -13.56 -2.71
C ILE A 147 10.51 -14.75 -3.34
N GLU A 148 9.72 -15.43 -2.52
CA GLU A 148 8.92 -16.59 -2.92
C GLU A 148 7.87 -16.23 -3.97
N GLU A 149 7.45 -17.21 -4.75
CA GLU A 149 6.33 -17.04 -5.68
C GLU A 149 4.98 -16.94 -4.94
N ASP A 150 3.98 -16.35 -5.59
CA ASP A 150 2.60 -16.44 -5.12
C ASP A 150 2.07 -17.86 -5.35
N PRO A 151 1.43 -18.51 -4.35
CA PRO A 151 0.82 -19.81 -4.58
C PRO A 151 -0.37 -19.74 -5.57
N ASP A 152 -1.08 -18.62 -5.61
CA ASP A 152 -2.31 -18.46 -6.41
C ASP A 152 -2.05 -17.81 -7.78
N TYR A 153 -0.96 -17.04 -7.90
CA TYR A 153 -0.59 -16.29 -9.11
C TYR A 153 0.85 -16.60 -9.54
N LYS A 154 1.05 -17.83 -10.05
CA LYS A 154 2.37 -18.28 -10.51
C LYS A 154 2.77 -17.66 -11.84
N THR A 155 4.06 -17.41 -11.99
CA THR A 155 4.73 -16.94 -13.21
C THR A 155 5.69 -17.97 -13.79
N SER A 156 6.07 -18.98 -13.00
CA SER A 156 6.95 -20.09 -13.37
C SER A 156 6.27 -21.14 -14.25
N GLU A 157 4.93 -21.19 -14.30
CA GLU A 157 4.16 -22.12 -15.13
C GLU A 157 3.68 -21.41 -16.42
N PRO A 158 4.12 -21.84 -17.62
CA PRO A 158 3.62 -21.28 -18.87
C PRO A 158 2.17 -21.71 -19.11
N GLY A 159 1.25 -20.74 -19.20
CA GLY A 159 -0.06 -20.85 -19.85
C GLY A 159 -0.94 -22.03 -19.46
N MET A 160 -1.76 -21.87 -18.43
CA MET A 160 -3.03 -22.62 -18.35
C MET A 160 -4.09 -21.86 -19.18
N PRO A 161 -4.87 -22.55 -20.04
CA PRO A 161 -5.83 -21.89 -20.91
C PRO A 161 -6.92 -21.23 -20.07
N ALA A 162 -7.35 -20.05 -20.51
CA ALA A 162 -8.55 -19.42 -19.98
C ALA A 162 -9.73 -20.41 -20.08
N THR A 163 -10.28 -20.80 -18.94
CA THR A 163 -11.60 -21.45 -18.87
C THR A 163 -12.68 -20.41 -18.93
#